data_AF-V4SA35-F1
#
_entry.id   AF-V4SA35-F1
#
_cell.length_a   1.000
_cell.length_b   1.000
_cell.length_c   1.000
_cell.angle_alpha   90.00
_cell.angle_beta   90.00
_cell.angle_gamma   90.00
#
_symmetry.space_group_name_H-M   'P 1'
#
loop_
_entity.id
_entity.type
_entity.pdbx_description
1 polymer ?
#
loop_
_entity_poly.entity_id
_entity_poly.type
_entity_poly.pdbx_seq_one_letter_code
_entity_poly.pdbx_strand_id
1 'polypeptide(L)'
;MATTPFLRNKYWVLRHGKSIPNEKGLIVSSLENGTRREYQLASEGVDQARLAGELFLKVMEDLRERFFGPSFELLSHDKYPEIWALDEKDPFMRPEGGESVNDVVSRLATAMAAMELEFQGCAILVVSHGDPLQILQTLLNAVKQVTEPNCDNLASRIETVRVHNILSQHRKNALLTGELRSVVQ
;
A
#
# COMPACT_ATOMS: atom_id res chain seq x y z
N MET A 1 -26.45 9.15 22.38
CA MET A 1 -25.54 8.01 22.65
C MET A 1 -25.29 7.32 21.32
N ALA A 2 -24.06 7.31 20.83
CA ALA A 2 -23.73 6.61 19.58
C ALA A 2 -23.91 5.11 19.82
N THR A 3 -24.80 4.48 19.07
CA THR A 3 -25.03 3.03 19.13
C THR A 3 -23.77 2.32 18.66
N THR A 4 -23.13 1.59 19.56
CA THR A 4 -22.00 0.72 19.22
C THR A 4 -22.45 -0.26 18.14
N PRO A 5 -21.72 -0.38 17.01
CA PRO A 5 -22.11 -1.31 15.96
C PRO A 5 -22.14 -2.75 16.47
N PHE A 6 -23.18 -3.51 16.08
CA PHE A 6 -23.41 -4.90 16.50
C PHE A 6 -22.21 -5.82 16.20
N LEU A 7 -21.50 -5.54 15.10
CA LEU A 7 -20.24 -6.18 14.75
C LEU A 7 -19.13 -5.13 14.69
N ARG A 8 -17.96 -5.47 15.19
CA ARG A 8 -16.77 -4.58 15.20
C ARG A 8 -15.96 -4.62 13.91
N ASN A 9 -16.30 -5.53 12.99
CA ASN A 9 -15.53 -5.83 11.78
C ASN A 9 -16.40 -5.73 10.52
N LYS A 10 -15.75 -5.49 9.37
CA LYS A 10 -16.38 -5.61 8.04
C LYS A 10 -16.18 -7.03 7.52
N TYR A 11 -17.25 -7.66 7.05
CA TYR A 11 -17.22 -9.02 6.50
C TYR A 11 -17.53 -8.98 5.00
N TRP A 12 -16.65 -9.58 4.21
CA TRP A 12 -16.83 -9.80 2.78
C TRP A 12 -16.97 -11.31 2.55
N VAL A 13 -17.88 -11.69 1.66
CA VAL A 13 -18.10 -13.09 1.29
C VAL A 13 -17.87 -13.26 -0.21
N LEU A 14 -17.06 -14.25 -0.57
CA LEU A 14 -16.78 -14.61 -1.96
C LEU A 14 -17.02 -16.12 -2.11
N ARG A 15 -17.90 -16.49 -3.05
CA ARG A 15 -18.03 -17.89 -3.46
C ARG A 15 -16.82 -18.27 -4.31
N HIS A 16 -16.35 -19.51 -4.19
CA HIS A 16 -15.28 -20.03 -5.06
C HIS A 16 -15.64 -19.82 -6.55
N GLY A 17 -14.63 -19.63 -7.39
CA GLY A 17 -14.81 -19.59 -8.84
C GLY A 17 -15.38 -20.92 -9.38
N LYS A 18 -15.85 -20.90 -10.63
CA LYS A 18 -16.38 -22.08 -11.30
C LYS A 18 -15.42 -23.27 -11.24
N SER A 19 -15.88 -24.39 -10.68
CA SER A 19 -15.07 -25.62 -10.60
C SER A 19 -15.31 -26.55 -11.78
N ILE A 20 -14.38 -27.48 -12.04
CA ILE A 20 -14.57 -28.53 -13.05
C ILE A 20 -15.86 -29.35 -12.78
N PRO A 21 -16.22 -29.69 -11.52
CA PRO A 21 -17.54 -30.26 -11.20
C PRO A 21 -18.72 -29.39 -11.61
N ASN A 22 -18.63 -28.07 -11.45
CA ASN A 22 -19.70 -27.18 -11.90
C ASN A 22 -19.89 -27.26 -13.41
N GLU A 23 -18.80 -27.32 -14.19
CA GLU A 23 -18.86 -27.53 -15.65
C GLU A 23 -19.50 -28.86 -16.03
N LYS A 24 -19.24 -29.90 -15.24
CA LYS A 24 -19.78 -31.24 -15.46
C LYS A 24 -21.18 -31.46 -14.86
N GLY A 25 -21.76 -30.47 -14.17
CA GLY A 25 -23.03 -30.63 -13.46
C GLY A 25 -22.98 -31.60 -12.28
N LEU A 26 -21.80 -31.79 -11.67
CA LEU A 26 -21.56 -32.72 -10.57
C LEU A 26 -21.63 -32.01 -9.21
N ILE A 27 -22.15 -32.73 -8.22
CA ILE A 27 -22.09 -32.32 -6.82
C ILE A 27 -20.84 -32.92 -6.19
N VAL A 28 -19.97 -32.06 -5.66
CA VAL A 28 -18.82 -32.45 -4.85
C VAL A 28 -18.93 -31.71 -3.51
N SER A 29 -19.15 -32.46 -2.44
CA SER A 29 -19.41 -31.90 -1.10
C SER A 29 -18.63 -32.57 0.02
N SER A 30 -17.91 -33.67 -0.25
CA SER A 30 -17.02 -34.31 0.74
C SER A 30 -15.59 -33.76 0.63
N LEU A 31 -14.89 -33.65 1.75
CA LEU A 31 -13.48 -33.22 1.80
C LEU A 31 -12.56 -34.15 0.99
N GLU A 32 -12.80 -35.47 1.06
CA GLU A 32 -12.02 -36.46 0.31
C GLU A 32 -12.07 -36.22 -1.20
N ASN A 33 -13.25 -35.89 -1.73
CA ASN A 33 -13.39 -35.57 -3.15
C ASN A 33 -12.91 -34.15 -3.45
N GLY A 34 -13.18 -33.17 -2.58
CA GLY A 34 -12.85 -31.77 -2.80
C GLY A 34 -11.35 -31.46 -2.93
N THR A 35 -10.46 -32.37 -2.51
CA THR A 35 -9.00 -32.20 -2.65
C THR A 35 -8.42 -32.87 -3.91
N ARG A 36 -9.23 -33.59 -4.69
CA ARG A 36 -8.77 -34.28 -5.89
C ARG A 36 -8.50 -33.30 -7.02
N ARG A 37 -7.42 -33.53 -7.77
CA ARG A 37 -6.96 -32.61 -8.83
C ARG A 37 -7.97 -32.44 -9.95
N GLU A 38 -8.76 -33.47 -10.25
CA GLU A 38 -9.82 -33.43 -11.25
C GLU A 38 -11.01 -32.53 -10.87
N TYR A 39 -11.08 -32.06 -9.62
CA TYR A 39 -12.16 -31.24 -9.08
C TYR A 39 -11.75 -29.83 -8.65
N GLN A 40 -10.57 -29.38 -9.08
CA GLN A 40 -10.11 -28.00 -8.88
C GLN A 40 -10.97 -26.98 -9.65
N LEU A 41 -10.57 -25.70 -9.57
CA LEU A 41 -11.14 -24.64 -10.39
C LEU A 41 -10.98 -24.94 -11.89
N ALA A 42 -12.02 -24.68 -12.67
CA ALA A 42 -11.88 -24.57 -14.11
C ALA A 42 -11.07 -23.32 -14.46
N SER A 43 -10.56 -23.22 -15.69
CA SER A 43 -9.79 -22.03 -16.13
C SER A 43 -10.58 -20.73 -15.90
N GLU A 44 -11.86 -20.72 -16.27
CA GLU A 44 -12.77 -19.60 -16.02
C GLU A 44 -12.90 -19.28 -14.52
N GLY A 45 -12.92 -20.30 -13.66
CA GLY A 45 -12.97 -20.11 -12.22
C GLY A 45 -11.71 -19.49 -11.63
N VAL A 46 -10.54 -19.78 -12.20
CA VAL A 46 -9.27 -19.13 -11.82
C VAL A 46 -9.32 -17.65 -12.18
N ASP A 47 -9.79 -17.31 -13.38
CA ASP A 47 -9.95 -15.91 -13.80
C ASP A 47 -10.98 -15.17 -12.94
N GLN A 48 -12.09 -15.81 -12.59
CA GLN A 48 -13.09 -15.24 -11.67
C GLN A 48 -12.49 -14.94 -10.30
N ALA A 49 -11.69 -15.85 -9.74
CA ALA A 49 -11.04 -15.65 -8.45
C ALA A 49 -10.01 -14.50 -8.51
N ARG A 50 -9.25 -14.40 -9.60
CA ARG A 50 -8.32 -13.28 -9.85
C ARG A 50 -9.06 -11.95 -9.93
N LEU A 51 -10.10 -11.86 -10.76
CA LEU A 51 -10.91 -10.65 -10.92
C LEU A 51 -11.60 -10.23 -9.61
N ALA A 52 -12.06 -11.19 -8.81
CA ALA A 52 -12.61 -10.89 -7.49
C ALA A 52 -11.54 -10.35 -6.53
N GLY A 53 -10.32 -10.87 -6.60
CA GLY A 53 -9.16 -10.32 -5.89
C GLY A 53 -8.82 -8.90 -6.33
N GLU A 54 -8.85 -8.61 -7.64
CA GLU A 54 -8.65 -7.27 -8.20
C GLU A 54 -9.76 -6.30 -7.82
N LEU A 55 -11.02 -6.76 -7.80
CA LEU A 55 -12.17 -5.96 -7.36
C LEU A 55 -12.07 -5.64 -5.86
N PHE A 56 -11.59 -6.60 -5.07
CA PHE A 56 -11.35 -6.41 -3.64
C PHE A 56 -10.13 -5.52 -3.37
N LEU A 57 -9.14 -5.54 -4.28
CA LEU A 57 -7.97 -4.69 -4.21
C LEU A 57 -8.41 -3.23 -4.38
N LYS A 58 -8.32 -2.46 -3.29
CA LYS A 58 -8.44 -1.02 -3.40
C LYS A 58 -7.16 -0.46 -4.01
N VAL A 59 -7.24 -0.07 -5.29
CA VAL A 59 -6.16 0.65 -5.97
C VAL A 59 -6.17 2.11 -5.54
N MET A 60 -5.02 2.61 -5.11
CA MET A 60 -4.78 4.03 -4.85
C MET A 60 -3.62 4.49 -5.74
N GLU A 61 -3.91 5.35 -6.71
CA GLU A 61 -2.88 5.91 -7.61
C GLU A 61 -1.79 6.65 -6.83
N ASP A 62 -2.13 7.16 -5.65
CA ASP A 62 -1.22 7.81 -4.71
C ASP A 62 -0.14 6.89 -4.13
N LEU A 63 -0.23 5.57 -4.35
CA LEU A 63 0.77 4.57 -3.93
C LEU A 63 1.71 4.14 -5.09
N ARG A 64 1.63 4.77 -6.27
CA ARG A 64 2.55 4.50 -7.38
C ARG A 64 4.01 4.83 -7.03
N GLU A 65 4.96 4.28 -7.80
CA GLU A 65 6.38 4.65 -7.70
C GLU A 65 6.58 6.15 -7.93
N ARG A 66 7.62 6.71 -7.30
CA ARG A 66 8.03 8.11 -7.52
C ARG A 66 8.43 8.31 -8.98
N PHE A 67 7.88 9.35 -9.61
CA PHE A 67 8.30 9.74 -10.95
C PHE A 67 9.54 10.62 -10.88
N PHE A 68 10.70 10.13 -11.36
CA PHE A 68 11.96 10.87 -11.31
C PHE A 68 12.13 11.90 -12.44
N GLY A 69 11.16 11.99 -13.34
CA GLY A 69 11.20 12.89 -14.50
C GLY A 69 11.72 12.20 -15.78
N PRO A 70 11.45 12.80 -16.95
CA PRO A 70 11.76 12.19 -18.25
C PRO A 70 13.25 11.93 -18.49
N SER A 71 14.15 12.67 -17.82
CA SER A 71 15.60 12.47 -17.95
C SER A 71 16.13 11.22 -17.25
N PHE A 72 15.34 10.63 -16.34
CA PHE A 72 15.68 9.41 -15.60
C PHE A 72 14.87 8.19 -16.04
N GLU A 73 13.77 8.40 -16.77
CA GLU A 73 12.87 7.35 -17.22
C GLU A 73 13.57 6.38 -18.20
N LEU A 74 13.35 5.07 -18.01
CA LEU A 74 13.99 3.99 -18.78
C LEU A 74 15.53 3.93 -18.72
N LEU A 75 16.17 4.60 -17.76
CA LEU A 75 17.62 4.49 -17.53
C LEU A 75 17.97 3.41 -16.49
N SER A 76 19.25 3.05 -16.43
CA SER A 76 19.77 2.10 -15.43
C SER A 76 19.56 2.60 -14.01
N HIS A 77 19.38 1.68 -13.06
CA HIS A 77 19.37 1.96 -11.62
C HIS A 77 20.66 2.62 -11.11
N ASP A 78 21.75 2.58 -11.90
CA ASP A 78 23.01 3.26 -11.59
C ASP A 78 22.87 4.79 -11.52
N LYS A 79 21.73 5.32 -11.97
CA LYS A 79 21.37 6.75 -11.87
C LYS A 79 20.77 7.14 -10.53
N TYR A 80 20.37 6.18 -9.69
CA TYR A 80 19.81 6.50 -8.39
C TYR A 80 20.70 7.35 -7.47
N PRO A 81 22.04 7.21 -7.43
CA PRO A 81 22.89 8.08 -6.63
C PRO A 81 22.75 9.58 -6.96
N GLU A 82 22.45 9.93 -8.21
CA GLU A 82 22.23 11.32 -8.62
C GLU A 82 20.95 11.90 -7.98
N ILE A 83 19.87 11.09 -7.96
CA ILE A 83 18.62 11.43 -7.28
C ILE A 83 18.81 11.49 -5.78
N TRP A 84 19.51 10.54 -5.17
CA TRP A 84 19.71 10.51 -3.73
C TRP A 84 20.54 11.71 -3.24
N ALA A 85 21.54 12.13 -4.02
CA ALA A 85 22.29 13.35 -3.71
C ALA A 85 21.42 14.61 -3.77
N LEU A 86 20.45 14.66 -4.70
CA LEU A 86 19.46 15.73 -4.77
C LEU A 86 18.56 15.72 -3.52
N ASP A 87 18.04 14.55 -3.15
CA ASP A 87 17.13 14.39 -2.02
C ASP A 87 17.80 14.68 -0.66
N GLU A 88 19.08 14.28 -0.50
CA GLU A 88 19.87 14.57 0.69
C GLU A 88 20.13 16.07 0.84
N LYS A 89 20.39 16.76 -0.27
CA LYS A 89 20.58 18.20 -0.29
C LYS A 89 19.28 18.94 0.02
N ASP A 90 18.17 18.55 -0.59
CA ASP A 90 16.87 19.17 -0.37
C ASP A 90 15.71 18.24 -0.81
N PRO A 91 14.96 17.62 0.13
CA PRO A 91 13.85 16.72 -0.18
C PRO A 91 12.62 17.44 -0.75
N PHE A 92 12.63 18.78 -0.79
CA PHE A 92 11.58 19.59 -1.44
C PHE A 92 11.93 19.93 -2.89
N MET A 93 13.15 19.65 -3.33
CA MET A 93 13.59 19.91 -4.69
C MET A 93 13.09 18.83 -5.64
N ARG A 94 12.55 19.24 -6.78
CA ARG A 94 12.11 18.34 -7.85
C ARG A 94 13.26 18.11 -8.84
N PRO A 95 13.48 16.88 -9.32
CA PRO A 95 14.16 16.70 -10.60
C PRO A 95 13.29 17.30 -11.72
N GLU A 96 13.91 17.64 -12.86
CA GLU A 96 13.19 18.26 -13.96
C GLU A 96 12.01 17.40 -14.42
N GLY A 97 10.79 17.95 -14.32
CA GLY A 97 9.55 17.25 -14.68
C GLY A 97 9.12 16.12 -13.75
N GLY A 98 9.87 15.82 -12.68
CA GLY A 98 9.56 14.75 -11.72
C GLY A 98 9.02 15.23 -10.37
N GLU A 99 8.88 14.28 -9.45
CA GLU A 99 8.40 14.45 -8.09
C GLU A 99 9.57 14.64 -7.11
N SER A 100 9.45 15.57 -6.17
CA SER A 100 10.29 15.64 -4.97
C SER A 100 9.85 14.59 -3.94
N VAL A 101 10.67 14.34 -2.91
CA VAL A 101 10.25 13.52 -1.77
C VAL A 101 8.98 14.10 -1.13
N ASN A 102 8.88 15.42 -1.00
CA ASN A 102 7.70 16.08 -0.42
C ASN A 102 6.42 15.97 -1.30
N ASP A 103 6.56 15.87 -2.62
CA ASP A 103 5.41 15.60 -3.50
C ASP A 103 4.87 14.20 -3.25
N VAL A 104 5.76 13.21 -3.13
CA VAL A 104 5.39 11.84 -2.77
C VAL A 104 4.74 11.80 -1.39
N VAL A 105 5.26 12.53 -0.40
CA VAL A 105 4.63 12.68 0.92
C VAL A 105 3.20 13.19 0.81
N SER A 106 2.95 14.18 -0.04
CA SER A 106 1.62 14.80 -0.20
C SER A 106 0.57 13.78 -0.69
N ARG A 107 0.91 12.96 -1.68
CA ARG A 107 0.01 11.91 -2.17
C ARG A 107 -0.13 10.76 -1.17
N LEU A 108 0.96 10.34 -0.52
CA LEU A 108 0.89 9.32 0.53
C LEU A 108 0.02 9.75 1.70
N ALA A 109 0.07 11.02 2.10
CA ALA A 109 -0.80 11.57 3.14
C ALA A 109 -2.28 11.48 2.75
N THR A 110 -2.60 11.72 1.48
CA THR A 110 -3.95 11.57 0.92
C THR A 110 -4.41 10.12 0.97
N ALA A 111 -3.55 9.18 0.54
CA ALA A 111 -3.83 7.74 0.63
C ALA A 111 -4.07 7.30 2.08
N MET A 112 -3.21 7.74 3.01
CA MET A 112 -3.35 7.42 4.44
C MET A 112 -4.64 7.96 5.03
N ALA A 113 -4.98 9.22 4.76
CA ALA A 113 -6.22 9.82 5.23
C ALA A 113 -7.45 9.05 4.70
N ALA A 114 -7.42 8.63 3.42
CA ALA A 114 -8.47 7.82 2.84
C ALA A 114 -8.56 6.42 3.47
N MET A 115 -7.43 5.77 3.75
CA MET A 115 -7.39 4.48 4.44
C MET A 115 -7.95 4.56 5.86
N GLU A 116 -7.53 5.55 6.65
CA GLU A 116 -7.99 5.74 8.04
C GLU A 116 -9.46 6.15 8.14
N LEU A 117 -9.97 6.92 7.16
CA LEU A 117 -11.38 7.28 7.09
C LEU A 117 -12.27 6.04 6.84
N GLU A 118 -11.80 5.12 6.01
CA GLU A 118 -12.59 3.98 5.56
C GLU A 118 -12.46 2.76 6.47
N PHE A 119 -11.27 2.47 6.98
CA PHE A 119 -10.97 1.24 7.71
C PHE A 119 -10.66 1.55 9.18
N GLN A 120 -11.38 0.90 10.08
CA GLN A 120 -11.15 0.98 11.52
C GLN A 120 -10.97 -0.44 12.07
N GLY A 121 -9.96 -0.64 12.91
CA GLY A 121 -9.68 -1.93 13.55
C GLY A 121 -9.25 -3.05 12.59
N CYS A 122 -8.80 -2.72 11.37
CA CYS A 122 -8.35 -3.69 10.37
C CYS A 122 -6.81 -3.74 10.31
N ALA A 123 -6.25 -4.88 9.92
CA ALA A 123 -4.85 -4.96 9.49
C ALA A 123 -4.77 -4.53 8.02
N ILE A 124 -3.98 -3.49 7.73
CA ILE A 124 -3.78 -2.97 6.37
C ILE A 124 -2.40 -3.40 5.87
N LEU A 125 -2.36 -4.11 4.74
CA LEU A 125 -1.14 -4.41 4.00
C LEU A 125 -1.04 -3.46 2.81
N VAL A 126 0.00 -2.62 2.78
CA VAL A 126 0.29 -1.74 1.65
C VAL A 126 1.30 -2.41 0.73
N VAL A 127 0.90 -2.70 -0.51
CA VAL A 127 1.78 -3.20 -1.57
C VAL A 127 2.04 -2.07 -2.56
N SER A 128 3.31 -1.71 -2.74
CA SER A 128 3.74 -0.54 -3.52
C SER A 128 5.19 -0.77 -3.98
N HIS A 129 5.96 0.29 -4.17
CA HIS A 129 7.31 0.29 -4.73
C HIS A 129 8.35 0.79 -3.73
N GLY A 130 9.62 0.87 -4.15
CA GLY A 130 10.73 1.12 -3.25
C GLY A 130 10.68 2.47 -2.57
N ASP A 131 10.60 3.56 -3.34
CA ASP A 131 10.65 4.93 -2.82
C ASP A 131 9.39 5.33 -2.02
N PRO A 132 8.14 5.09 -2.48
CA PRO A 132 6.95 5.42 -1.71
C PRO A 132 6.88 4.66 -0.38
N LEU A 133 7.30 3.38 -0.33
CA LEU A 133 7.32 2.63 0.94
C LEU A 133 8.40 3.13 1.91
N GLN A 134 9.56 3.56 1.41
CA GLN A 134 10.61 4.20 2.22
C GLN A 134 10.12 5.50 2.85
N ILE A 135 9.48 6.34 2.04
CA ILE A 135 8.94 7.64 2.47
C ILE A 135 7.78 7.45 3.45
N LEU A 136 6.85 6.53 3.16
CA LEU A 136 5.73 6.17 4.04
C LEU A 136 6.22 5.73 5.43
N GLN A 137 7.23 4.85 5.47
CA GLN A 137 7.82 4.39 6.73
C GLN A 137 8.43 5.54 7.53
N THR A 138 9.16 6.44 6.87
CA THR A 138 9.71 7.64 7.53
C THR A 138 8.62 8.51 8.14
N LEU A 139 7.54 8.77 7.38
CA LEU A 139 6.42 9.56 7.87
C LEU A 139 5.76 8.91 9.07
N LEU A 140 5.41 7.63 8.99
CA LEU A 140 4.75 6.91 10.07
C LEU A 140 5.60 6.85 11.35
N ASN A 141 6.91 6.59 11.21
CA ASN A 141 7.85 6.56 12.33
C ASN A 141 8.00 7.93 12.99
N ALA A 142 8.01 9.01 12.20
CA ALA A 142 8.09 10.38 12.71
C ALA A 142 6.77 10.81 13.37
N VAL A 143 5.63 10.58 12.69
CA VAL A 143 4.29 10.87 13.21
C VAL A 143 4.10 10.21 14.56
N LYS A 144 4.51 8.95 14.73
CA LYS A 144 4.43 8.21 16.01
C LYS A 144 5.13 8.95 17.16
N GLN A 145 6.21 9.67 16.89
CA GLN A 145 7.00 10.40 17.90
C GLN A 145 6.42 11.79 18.23
N VAL A 146 5.45 12.30 17.46
CA VAL A 146 4.77 13.57 17.76
C VAL A 146 3.87 13.37 18.97
N THR A 147 4.24 13.98 20.10
CA THR A 147 3.52 13.95 21.38
C THR A 147 2.75 15.24 21.68
N GLU A 148 2.70 16.19 20.74
CA GLU A 148 2.06 17.48 20.98
C GLU A 148 0.54 17.36 21.15
N PRO A 149 -0.05 17.93 22.23
CA PRO A 149 -1.46 17.77 22.57
C PRO A 149 -2.42 18.50 21.62
N ASN A 150 -1.94 19.36 20.71
CA ASN A 150 -2.76 20.11 19.75
C ASN A 150 -2.90 19.42 18.38
N CYS A 151 -2.36 18.21 18.22
CA CYS A 151 -2.35 17.49 16.96
C CYS A 151 -3.46 16.43 16.92
N ASP A 152 -4.71 16.90 16.88
CA ASP A 152 -5.90 16.05 17.08
C ASP A 152 -6.21 15.08 15.92
N ASN A 153 -5.52 15.18 14.78
CA ASN A 153 -5.72 14.28 13.65
C ASN A 153 -4.43 13.98 12.87
N LEU A 154 -4.45 12.89 12.11
CA LEU A 154 -3.31 12.40 11.34
C LEU A 154 -2.75 13.43 10.35
N ALA A 155 -3.61 14.23 9.70
CA ALA A 155 -3.18 15.21 8.73
C ALA A 155 -2.30 16.30 9.36
N SER A 156 -2.70 16.81 10.53
CA SER A 156 -1.90 17.77 11.28
C SER A 156 -0.56 17.18 11.70
N ARG A 157 -0.51 15.90 12.11
CA ARG A 157 0.74 15.24 12.54
C ARG A 157 1.70 15.05 11.38
N ILE A 158 1.16 14.70 10.22
CA ILE A 158 1.94 14.60 8.98
C ILE A 158 2.55 15.96 8.66
N GLU A 159 1.79 17.05 8.74
CA GLU A 159 2.31 18.39 8.46
C GLU A 159 3.46 18.79 9.39
N THR A 160 3.37 18.46 10.69
CA THR A 160 4.46 18.70 11.65
C THR A 160 5.76 17.99 11.28
N VAL A 161 5.69 16.80 10.66
CA VAL A 161 6.88 16.00 10.31
C VAL A 161 7.36 16.22 8.88
N ARG A 162 6.70 17.07 8.10
CA ARG A 162 7.09 17.46 6.75
C ARG A 162 8.22 18.49 6.76
N VAL A 163 9.33 18.10 7.36
CA VAL A 163 10.51 18.94 7.55
C VAL A 163 11.75 18.27 6.97
N HIS A 164 12.71 19.09 6.53
CA HIS A 164 13.91 18.65 5.81
C HIS A 164 14.64 17.50 6.52
N ASN A 165 14.89 17.62 7.82
CA ASN A 165 15.64 16.65 8.62
C ASN A 165 14.97 15.28 8.76
N ILE A 166 13.66 15.20 8.54
CA ILE A 166 12.90 13.93 8.56
C ILE A 166 12.87 13.36 7.15
N LEU A 167 12.47 14.15 6.16
CA LEU A 167 12.28 13.66 4.79
C LEU A 167 13.58 13.21 4.12
N SER A 168 14.71 13.85 4.43
CA SER A 168 16.03 13.43 3.91
C SER A 168 16.47 12.03 4.40
N GLN A 169 15.80 11.49 5.42
CA GLN A 169 16.14 10.20 6.04
C GLN A 169 15.40 9.01 5.42
N HIS A 170 14.55 9.20 4.40
CA HIS A 170 13.73 8.14 3.81
C HIS A 170 14.53 6.89 3.38
N ARG A 171 15.75 7.08 2.89
CA ARG A 171 16.65 6.00 2.50
C ARG A 171 17.02 5.05 3.64
N LYS A 172 16.97 5.48 4.90
CA LYS A 172 17.22 4.62 6.06
C LYS A 172 16.16 3.53 6.23
N ASN A 173 14.99 3.70 5.60
CA ASN A 173 13.89 2.74 5.63
C ASN A 173 13.83 1.86 4.37
N ALA A 174 14.94 1.71 3.64
CA ALA A 174 15.03 0.83 2.48
C ALA A 174 14.52 -0.59 2.77
N LEU A 175 13.91 -1.20 1.75
CA LEU A 175 13.37 -2.56 1.78
C LEU A 175 14.06 -3.41 0.71
N LEU A 176 14.28 -4.68 1.01
CA LEU A 176 14.60 -5.67 -0.02
C LEU A 176 13.36 -6.00 -0.86
N THR A 177 13.57 -6.47 -2.09
CA THR A 177 12.46 -6.93 -2.94
C THR A 177 11.70 -8.06 -2.26
N GLY A 178 10.39 -7.89 -2.07
CA GLY A 178 9.53 -8.87 -1.39
C GLY A 178 9.64 -8.88 0.14
N GLU A 179 10.35 -7.92 0.75
CA GLU A 179 10.43 -7.81 2.21
C GLU A 179 9.08 -7.38 2.82
N LEU A 180 8.63 -8.12 3.82
CA LEU A 180 7.50 -7.75 4.69
C LEU A 180 8.03 -7.14 5.99
N ARG A 181 7.65 -5.90 6.29
CA ARG A 181 8.06 -5.20 7.51
C ARG A 181 6.87 -4.53 8.21
N SER A 182 6.79 -4.69 9.53
CA SER A 182 5.85 -3.95 10.38
C SER A 182 6.37 -2.54 10.62
N VAL A 183 5.57 -1.51 10.32
CA VAL A 183 6.00 -0.09 10.41
C VAL A 183 5.61 0.55 11.73
N VAL A 184 4.39 0.30 12.21
CA VAL A 184 3.87 0.87 13.46
C VAL A 184 3.42 -0.28 14.36
N GLN A 185 4.06 -0.40 15.53
CA GLN A 185 3.60 -1.21 16.68
C GLN A 185 3.19 -0.29 17.81
#